data_AF-A0A183J6K8-F1
#
_entry.id   AF-A0A183J6K8-F1
#
_cell.length_a   1.000
_cell.length_b   1.000
_cell.length_c   1.000
_cell.angle_alpha   90.00
_cell.angle_beta   90.00
_cell.angle_gamma   90.00
#
_symmetry.space_group_name_H-M   'P 1'
#
loop_
_entity.id
_entity.type
_entity.pdbx_description
1 polymer ?
#
loop_
_entity_poly.entity_id
_entity_poly.type
_entity_poly.pdbx_seq_one_letter_code
_entity_poly.pdbx_strand_id
1 'polypeptide(L)'
;MNGEDSCVITFGHNGMGHENSMIGLDRSVQTLGIIPCAISWLYRLIHEKKQRSGIRCTVRLSAVEVGGHNEELRDLLVHQGYTENSSATVTQNSRQTQFDRNLNASGLDGSSSFLENLSELRAPSADKAAFYLDVALAGRRFHTKEERRNSHFRFSINVYQYKVDHTDEGKLVGGRSRLHLVDLGTGEKCTKPDRASLSLPAIGNVLVTLLQGQRYLPSRDSNLTSLLKDSLSTVSCKSIYLLASVLQNPEFYMETLNTIQIVSRIYKIKRIKKSKVRDNFIITM
;
A
#
# COMPACT_ATOMS: atom_id res chain seq x y z
N MET A 1 5.43 9.72 -11.55
CA MET A 1 6.30 10.62 -12.35
C MET A 1 5.57 11.82 -12.96
N ASN A 2 4.29 11.70 -13.30
CA ASN A 2 3.48 12.80 -13.87
C ASN A 2 2.71 13.63 -12.81
N GLY A 3 3.04 13.48 -11.52
CA GLY A 3 2.36 14.21 -10.44
C GLY A 3 1.00 13.62 -10.03
N GLU A 4 0.71 12.37 -10.41
CA GLU A 4 -0.56 11.70 -10.11
C GLU A 4 -0.33 10.56 -9.13
N ASP A 5 -1.27 10.36 -8.20
CA ASP A 5 -1.23 9.22 -7.29
C ASP A 5 -1.77 7.97 -7.99
N SER A 6 -1.22 6.83 -7.60
CA SER A 6 -1.61 5.53 -8.14
C SER A 6 -1.60 4.47 -7.05
N CYS A 7 -2.47 3.47 -7.20
CA CYS A 7 -2.55 2.34 -6.28
C CYS A 7 -2.55 1.03 -7.06
N VAL A 8 -1.74 0.05 -6.63
CA VAL A 8 -1.76 -1.33 -7.12
C VAL A 8 -2.17 -2.21 -5.95
N ILE A 9 -3.16 -3.06 -6.16
CA ILE A 9 -3.73 -3.94 -5.13
C ILE A 9 -3.68 -5.37 -5.65
N THR A 10 -3.13 -6.32 -4.87
CA THR A 10 -3.38 -7.76 -5.08
C THR A 10 -4.65 -8.18 -4.36
N PHE A 11 -5.43 -9.04 -4.99
CA PHE A 11 -6.69 -9.55 -4.44
C PHE A 11 -6.93 -10.98 -4.92
N GLY A 12 -7.13 -11.93 -4.01
CA GLY A 12 -7.31 -13.32 -4.40
C GLY A 12 -7.37 -14.28 -3.23
N HIS A 13 -7.71 -15.52 -3.52
CA HIS A 13 -7.81 -16.60 -2.54
C HIS A 13 -6.50 -17.41 -2.40
N ASN A 14 -6.31 -18.05 -1.25
CA ASN A 14 -5.10 -18.76 -0.80
C ASN A 14 -4.38 -19.60 -1.87
N GLY A 15 -3.07 -19.78 -1.67
CA GLY A 15 -2.26 -20.79 -2.36
C GLY A 15 -1.53 -20.32 -3.62
N MET A 16 -1.75 -19.08 -4.06
CA MET A 16 -1.20 -18.57 -5.34
C MET A 16 0.00 -17.62 -5.19
N GLY A 17 0.46 -17.32 -3.98
CA GLY A 17 1.59 -16.39 -3.81
C GLY A 17 1.27 -14.96 -4.26
N HIS A 18 0.17 -14.38 -3.78
CA HIS A 18 -0.08 -12.94 -3.97
C HIS A 18 1.06 -12.11 -3.36
N GLU A 19 1.60 -12.56 -2.21
CA GLU A 19 2.88 -12.09 -1.66
C GLU A 19 4.03 -12.24 -2.68
N ASN A 20 4.09 -13.34 -3.43
CA ASN A 20 5.06 -13.51 -4.53
C ASN A 20 4.79 -12.55 -5.71
N SER A 21 3.58 -12.06 -5.91
CA SER A 21 3.32 -11.06 -6.95
C SER A 21 3.87 -9.69 -6.54
N MET A 22 3.67 -9.29 -5.28
CA MET A 22 4.13 -7.98 -4.79
C MET A 22 5.62 -7.97 -4.42
N ILE A 23 6.10 -8.99 -3.72
CA ILE A 23 7.48 -9.08 -3.22
C ILE A 23 8.34 -9.92 -4.16
N GLY A 24 7.81 -11.08 -4.57
CA GLY A 24 8.56 -12.06 -5.36
C GLY A 24 9.45 -12.95 -4.54
N LEU A 25 10.37 -13.61 -5.23
CA LEU A 25 11.40 -14.46 -4.64
C LEU A 25 12.78 -13.91 -5.00
N ASP A 26 13.69 -13.91 -4.02
CA ASP A 26 15.09 -13.58 -4.21
C ASP A 26 15.86 -14.80 -4.75
N ARG A 27 15.51 -15.22 -5.97
CA ARG A 27 16.15 -16.33 -6.69
C ARG A 27 16.71 -15.90 -8.03
N SER A 28 15.97 -15.06 -8.76
CA SER A 28 16.42 -14.43 -9.99
C SER A 28 15.70 -13.12 -10.25
N VAL A 29 16.22 -12.32 -11.18
CA VAL A 29 15.58 -11.08 -11.63
C VAL A 29 14.17 -11.32 -12.21
N GLN A 30 13.92 -12.51 -12.76
CA GLN A 30 12.63 -12.89 -13.33
C GLN A 30 11.59 -13.24 -12.28
N THR A 31 12.01 -13.52 -11.04
CA THR A 31 11.13 -13.86 -9.92
C THR A 31 10.88 -12.69 -8.98
N LEU A 32 11.45 -11.51 -9.26
CA LEU A 32 11.21 -10.31 -8.47
C LEU A 32 9.76 -9.84 -8.62
N GLY A 33 9.16 -9.45 -7.50
CA GLY A 33 7.79 -8.94 -7.47
C GLY A 33 7.69 -7.48 -7.91
N ILE A 34 6.47 -6.97 -7.88
CA ILE A 34 6.14 -5.63 -8.33
C ILE A 34 6.87 -4.55 -7.53
N ILE A 35 6.99 -4.69 -6.20
CA ILE A 35 7.63 -3.68 -5.33
C ILE A 35 9.12 -3.51 -5.68
N PRO A 36 9.97 -4.55 -5.65
CA PRO A 36 11.39 -4.38 -6.00
C PRO A 36 11.56 -3.92 -7.45
N CYS A 37 10.71 -4.38 -8.38
CA CYS A 37 10.72 -3.88 -9.75
C CYS A 37 10.36 -2.38 -9.82
N ALA A 38 9.32 -1.94 -9.12
CA ALA A 38 8.89 -0.55 -9.07
C ALA A 38 9.96 0.37 -8.50
N ILE A 39 10.66 -0.08 -7.44
CA ILE A 39 11.83 0.63 -6.88
C ILE A 39 12.89 0.81 -7.97
N SER A 40 13.37 -0.28 -8.57
CA SER A 40 14.43 -0.24 -9.59
C SER A 40 14.05 0.67 -10.76
N TRP A 41 12.85 0.48 -11.32
CA TRP A 41 12.34 1.30 -12.42
C TRP A 41 12.19 2.77 -12.05
N LEU A 42 11.72 3.08 -10.84
CA LEU A 42 11.56 4.46 -10.39
C LEU A 42 12.90 5.19 -10.38
N TYR A 43 13.93 4.63 -9.74
CA TYR A 43 15.23 5.31 -9.65
C TYR A 43 15.89 5.47 -11.02
N ARG A 44 15.73 4.49 -11.92
CA ARG A 44 16.15 4.65 -13.32
C ARG A 44 15.45 5.82 -14.00
N LEU A 45 14.13 5.92 -13.87
CA LEU A 45 13.34 7.03 -14.43
C LEU A 45 13.69 8.39 -13.81
N ILE A 46 14.01 8.45 -12.50
CA ILE A 46 14.50 9.67 -11.84
C ILE A 46 15.82 10.11 -12.47
N HIS A 47 16.74 9.16 -12.68
CA HIS A 47 18.03 9.45 -13.28
C HIS A 47 17.88 10.02 -14.70
N GLU A 48 17.08 9.36 -15.55
CA GLU A 48 16.78 9.82 -16.90
C GLU A 48 16.10 11.20 -16.93
N LYS A 49 15.12 11.43 -16.04
CA LYS A 49 14.39 12.70 -15.96
C LYS A 49 15.29 13.84 -15.48
N LYS A 50 16.20 13.58 -14.55
CA LYS A 50 17.20 14.54 -14.09
C LYS A 50 18.10 14.99 -15.25
N GLN A 51 18.57 14.06 -16.08
CA GLN A 51 19.40 14.39 -17.24
C GLN A 51 18.64 15.19 -18.32
N ARG A 52 17.39 14.82 -18.61
CA ARG A 52 16.60 15.45 -19.68
C ARG A 52 16.01 16.81 -19.32
N SER A 53 15.59 17.00 -18.07
CA SER A 53 14.71 18.13 -17.69
C SER A 53 15.21 18.97 -16.52
N GLY A 54 16.31 18.58 -15.87
CA GLY A 54 16.84 19.24 -14.68
C GLY A 54 15.96 19.10 -13.42
N ILE A 55 14.81 18.43 -13.52
CA ILE A 55 13.89 18.21 -12.39
C ILE A 55 14.60 17.36 -11.33
N ARG A 56 14.58 17.83 -10.08
CA ARG A 56 15.10 17.10 -8.94
C ARG A 56 13.96 16.37 -8.24
N CYS A 57 14.23 15.15 -7.82
CA CYS A 57 13.27 14.30 -7.13
C CYS A 57 13.83 13.89 -5.77
N THR A 58 12.99 13.90 -4.75
CA THR A 58 13.25 13.25 -3.45
C THR A 58 12.25 12.12 -3.29
N VAL A 59 12.75 10.92 -2.97
CA VAL A 59 11.93 9.75 -2.69
C VAL A 59 11.85 9.54 -1.18
N ARG A 60 10.64 9.31 -0.67
CA ARG A 60 10.37 8.88 0.70
C ARG A 60 9.50 7.63 0.69
N LEU A 61 9.70 6.74 1.66
CA LEU A 61 8.99 5.48 1.75
C LEU A 61 8.26 5.37 3.09
N SER A 62 7.09 4.75 3.08
CA SER A 62 6.40 4.31 4.29
C SER A 62 5.88 2.89 4.11
N ALA A 63 5.82 2.11 5.18
CA ALA A 63 5.33 0.74 5.15
C ALA A 63 4.43 0.47 6.36
N VAL A 64 3.24 -0.07 6.10
CA VAL A 64 2.22 -0.31 7.11
C VAL A 64 1.69 -1.73 6.98
N GLU A 65 1.39 -2.33 8.11
CA GLU A 65 0.65 -3.57 8.20
C GLU A 65 -0.67 -3.34 8.93
N VAL A 66 -1.73 -3.99 8.46
CA VAL A 66 -2.96 -4.21 9.23
C VAL A 66 -3.05 -5.71 9.45
N GLY A 67 -2.96 -6.16 10.70
CA GLY A 67 -2.93 -7.58 11.00
C GLY A 67 -3.18 -7.90 12.48
N GLY A 68 -2.99 -9.17 12.85
CA GLY A 68 -3.30 -9.62 14.20
C GLY A 68 -4.79 -9.86 14.44
N HIS A 69 -5.17 -10.09 15.70
CA HIS A 69 -6.53 -10.49 16.05
C HIS A 69 -7.56 -9.35 15.99
N ASN A 70 -7.09 -8.09 16.08
CA ASN A 70 -7.91 -6.90 16.20
C ASN A 70 -7.66 -5.89 15.07
N GLU A 71 -7.17 -6.34 13.91
CA GLU A 71 -6.74 -5.47 12.79
C GLU A 71 -5.80 -4.33 13.24
N GLU A 72 -4.79 -4.65 14.05
CA GLU A 72 -3.85 -3.65 14.56
C GLU A 72 -3.09 -3.00 13.40
N LEU A 73 -3.07 -1.67 13.39
CA LEU A 73 -2.26 -0.86 12.48
C LEU A 73 -0.84 -0.75 13.01
N ARG A 74 0.15 -1.22 12.24
CA ARG A 74 1.57 -1.19 12.62
C ARG A 74 2.37 -0.42 11.58
N ASP A 75 3.10 0.60 12.02
CA ASP A 75 4.13 1.26 11.22
C ASP A 75 5.40 0.42 11.27
N LEU A 76 5.75 -0.19 10.14
CA LEU A 76 6.87 -1.13 10.03
C LEU A 76 8.22 -0.45 9.92
N LEU A 77 8.26 0.87 9.70
CA LEU A 77 9.49 1.65 9.56
C LEU A 77 9.76 2.56 10.77
N VAL A 78 8.90 2.53 11.79
CA VAL A 78 8.98 3.42 12.94
C VAL A 78 10.34 3.39 13.66
N HIS A 79 10.88 2.19 13.89
CA HIS A 79 12.20 2.02 14.50
C HIS A 79 13.32 2.63 13.67
N GLN A 80 13.25 2.45 12.34
CA GLN A 80 14.25 3.00 11.43
C GLN A 80 14.12 4.52 11.31
N GLY A 81 12.91 5.06 11.45
CA GLY A 81 12.70 6.51 11.60
C GLY A 81 13.38 7.07 12.83
N TYR A 82 13.33 6.36 13.96
CA TYR A 82 14.05 6.79 15.14
C TYR A 82 15.57 6.72 14.98
N THR A 83 16.13 5.66 14.39
CA THR A 83 17.58 5.53 14.23
C THR A 83 18.15 6.63 13.32
N GLU A 84 17.48 6.93 12.20
CA GLU A 84 17.94 7.96 11.25
C GLU A 84 17.73 9.39 11.78
N ASN A 85 16.71 9.60 12.60
CA ASN A 85 16.51 10.88 13.26
C ASN A 85 17.42 11.04 14.49
N SER A 86 17.85 9.96 15.15
CA SER A 86 18.73 10.02 16.34
C SER A 86 20.19 10.28 15.99
N SER A 87 20.60 10.09 14.74
CA SER A 87 21.83 10.70 14.21
C SER A 87 21.77 12.24 14.19
N ALA A 88 20.60 12.85 14.39
CA ALA A 88 20.40 14.27 14.64
C ALA A 88 19.83 14.47 16.06
N THR A 89 20.72 14.70 17.02
CA THR A 89 20.47 15.10 18.43
C THR A 89 19.89 14.06 19.41
N VAL A 90 20.67 13.86 20.47
CA VAL A 90 20.46 13.03 21.67
C VAL A 90 19.36 13.60 22.57
N THR A 91 18.33 12.81 22.90
CA THR A 91 17.72 12.73 24.25
C THR A 91 16.79 11.52 24.32
N GLN A 92 17.21 10.48 25.06
CA GLN A 92 16.59 9.15 25.07
C GLN A 92 15.35 9.00 25.99
N ASN A 93 14.99 9.99 26.82
CA ASN A 93 14.05 9.74 27.91
C ASN A 93 12.60 10.22 27.72
N SER A 94 12.26 10.88 26.59
CA SER A 94 10.90 11.46 26.40
C SER A 94 10.06 10.77 25.32
N ARG A 95 10.59 9.75 24.62
CA ARG A 95 9.97 9.20 23.40
C ARG A 95 9.46 7.76 23.50
N GLN A 96 9.80 7.05 24.57
CA GLN A 96 9.26 5.71 24.85
C GLN A 96 7.74 5.76 25.09
N THR A 97 7.21 6.92 25.54
CA THR A 97 5.77 7.18 25.72
C THR A 97 4.99 7.48 24.43
N GLN A 98 5.64 7.66 23.28
CA GLN A 98 4.97 7.68 21.96
C GLN A 98 4.78 6.28 21.38
N PHE A 99 5.66 5.34 21.75
CA PHE A 99 5.59 3.93 21.38
C PHE A 99 4.24 3.32 21.83
N ASP A 100 3.81 3.63 23.06
CA ASP A 100 2.55 3.15 23.64
C ASP A 100 1.30 3.91 23.18
N ARG A 101 1.43 5.13 22.64
CA ARG A 101 0.27 5.89 22.11
C ARG A 101 -0.15 5.43 20.73
N ASN A 102 0.81 5.09 19.86
CA ASN A 102 0.52 4.61 18.51
C ASN A 102 0.01 3.15 18.49
N LEU A 103 0.32 2.34 19.52
CA LEU A 103 -0.24 1.01 19.69
C LEU A 103 -1.72 1.03 20.15
N ASN A 104 -2.19 2.14 20.73
CA ASN A 104 -3.50 2.26 21.38
C ASN A 104 -4.50 3.18 20.66
N ALA A 105 -4.32 3.48 19.37
CA ALA A 105 -5.30 4.21 18.57
C ALA A 105 -6.50 3.31 18.18
N SER A 106 -7.07 2.61 19.15
CA SER A 106 -8.30 1.82 19.02
C SER A 106 -9.50 2.74 19.22
N GLY A 107 -9.87 3.50 18.19
CA GLY A 107 -11.06 4.35 18.17
C GLY A 107 -11.34 4.93 16.78
N LEU A 108 -12.62 5.17 16.46
CA LEU A 108 -13.11 5.58 15.14
C LEU A 108 -12.40 6.80 14.49
N ASP A 109 -11.73 7.64 15.30
CA ASP A 109 -10.99 8.85 14.86
C ASP A 109 -9.44 8.70 14.96
N GLY A 110 -8.97 7.57 15.51
CA GLY A 110 -7.55 7.26 15.70
C GLY A 110 -6.88 6.72 14.45
N SER A 111 -7.59 5.98 13.61
CA SER A 111 -7.00 5.34 12.43
C SER A 111 -6.63 6.35 11.33
N SER A 112 -7.43 7.40 11.15
CA SER A 112 -7.13 8.50 10.22
C SER A 112 -5.90 9.28 10.68
N SER A 113 -5.87 9.66 11.96
CA SER A 113 -4.73 10.38 12.56
C SER A 113 -3.46 9.52 12.62
N PHE A 114 -3.57 8.20 12.76
CA PHE A 114 -2.43 7.29 12.69
C PHE A 114 -1.80 7.28 11.28
N LEU A 115 -2.62 7.18 10.24
CA LEU A 115 -2.14 7.15 8.84
C LEU A 115 -1.48 8.47 8.43
N GLU A 116 -1.88 9.60 9.04
CA GLU A 116 -1.23 10.91 8.85
C GLU A 116 0.15 11.00 9.55
N ASN A 117 0.39 10.21 10.59
CA ASN A 117 1.61 10.25 11.41
C ASN A 117 2.58 9.10 11.12
N LEU A 118 2.49 8.47 9.95
CA LEU A 118 3.37 7.38 9.56
C LEU A 118 4.80 7.85 9.33
N SER A 119 5.75 6.98 9.66
CA SER A 119 7.16 7.20 9.38
C SER A 119 7.40 7.19 7.87
N GLU A 120 7.68 8.37 7.32
CA GLU A 120 8.14 8.52 5.94
C GLU A 120 9.65 8.69 5.92
N LEU A 121 10.41 7.67 5.49
CA LEU A 121 11.86 7.69 5.49
C LEU A 121 12.44 8.09 4.14
N ARG A 122 13.49 8.92 4.13
CA ARG A 122 14.14 9.35 2.89
C ARG A 122 14.96 8.19 2.32
N ALA A 123 14.77 7.90 1.03
CA ALA A 123 15.54 6.90 0.31
C ALA A 123 16.28 7.56 -0.86
N PRO A 124 17.59 7.86 -0.74
CA PRO A 124 18.35 8.53 -1.79
C PRO A 124 18.72 7.61 -2.96
N SER A 125 18.74 6.29 -2.78
CA SER A 125 19.09 5.29 -3.80
C SER A 125 18.11 4.12 -3.81
N ALA A 126 18.14 3.33 -4.89
CA ALA A 126 17.40 2.09 -5.00
C ALA A 126 17.79 1.08 -3.90
N ASP A 127 19.08 0.99 -3.56
CA ASP A 127 19.57 0.08 -2.51
C ASP A 127 19.01 0.44 -1.14
N LYS A 128 18.96 1.74 -0.81
CA LYS A 128 18.38 2.18 0.46
C LYS A 128 16.86 1.94 0.50
N ALA A 129 16.19 2.06 -0.65
CA ALA A 129 14.77 1.75 -0.75
C ALA A 129 14.49 0.24 -0.61
N ALA A 130 15.31 -0.60 -1.23
CA ALA A 130 15.25 -2.06 -1.06
C ALA A 130 15.51 -2.45 0.40
N PHE A 131 16.50 -1.85 1.05
CA PHE A 131 16.75 -2.05 2.48
C PHE A 131 15.52 -1.76 3.35
N TYR A 132 14.79 -0.67 3.11
CA TYR A 132 13.55 -0.42 3.87
C TYR A 132 12.43 -1.41 3.57
N LEU A 133 12.37 -1.94 2.33
CA LEU A 133 11.47 -3.04 2.03
C LEU A 133 11.83 -4.26 2.88
N ASP A 134 13.10 -4.64 2.93
CA ASP A 134 13.56 -5.79 3.74
C ASP A 134 13.26 -5.61 5.23
N VAL A 135 13.50 -4.40 5.77
CA VAL A 135 13.15 -4.04 7.16
C VAL A 135 11.65 -4.19 7.38
N ALA A 136 10.82 -3.67 6.48
CA ALA A 136 9.38 -3.76 6.61
C ALA A 136 8.88 -5.22 6.57
N LEU A 137 9.44 -6.03 5.66
CA LEU A 137 9.11 -7.45 5.54
C LEU A 137 9.56 -8.25 6.77
N ALA A 138 10.75 -7.97 7.33
CA ALA A 138 11.23 -8.58 8.56
C ALA A 138 10.38 -8.19 9.80
N GLY A 139 9.71 -7.03 9.75
CA GLY A 139 8.76 -6.58 10.76
C GLY A 139 7.43 -7.34 10.74
N ARG A 140 7.05 -7.94 9.60
CA ARG A 140 5.83 -8.74 9.44
C ARG A 140 6.03 -10.13 10.07
N ARG A 141 5.70 -10.27 11.35
CA ARG A 141 5.82 -11.54 12.09
C ARG A 141 4.47 -12.24 12.18
N PHE A 142 4.43 -13.51 11.79
CA PHE A 142 3.25 -14.37 11.84
C PHE A 142 3.53 -15.63 12.67
N HIS A 143 2.76 -15.85 13.73
CA HIS A 143 2.84 -17.06 14.54
C HIS A 143 1.93 -18.16 14.01
N THR A 144 0.82 -17.79 13.36
CA THR A 144 -0.15 -18.74 12.81
C THR A 144 -0.38 -18.55 11.31
N LYS A 145 -0.91 -19.58 10.64
CA LYS A 145 -1.35 -19.43 9.24
C LYS A 145 -2.51 -18.45 9.11
N GLU A 146 -3.39 -18.40 10.10
CA GLU A 146 -4.52 -17.47 10.17
C GLU A 146 -4.04 -16.01 10.22
N GLU A 147 -3.06 -15.68 11.08
CA GLU A 147 -2.49 -14.33 11.16
C GLU A 147 -1.90 -13.86 9.82
N ARG A 148 -1.17 -14.73 9.13
CA ARG A 148 -0.62 -14.40 7.80
C ARG A 148 -1.72 -14.12 6.79
N ARG A 149 -2.81 -14.89 6.81
CA ARG A 149 -3.95 -14.74 5.90
C ARG A 149 -4.78 -13.49 6.16
N ASN A 150 -4.75 -13.00 7.39
CA ASN A 150 -5.43 -11.77 7.82
C ASN A 150 -4.46 -10.59 7.98
N SER A 151 -3.23 -10.73 7.46
CA SER A 151 -2.25 -9.65 7.39
C SER A 151 -2.34 -8.98 6.03
N HIS A 152 -2.54 -7.67 6.05
CA HIS A 152 -2.56 -6.81 4.87
C HIS A 152 -1.37 -5.86 4.95
N PHE A 153 -0.63 -5.72 3.87
CA PHE A 153 0.60 -4.94 3.81
C PHE A 153 0.46 -3.81 2.80
N ARG A 154 0.89 -2.60 3.16
CA ARG A 154 0.97 -1.47 2.25
C ARG A 154 2.37 -0.88 2.25
N PHE A 155 3.01 -0.88 1.09
CA PHE A 155 4.24 -0.16 0.85
C PHE A 155 3.96 1.07 -0.01
N SER A 156 4.33 2.26 0.45
CA SER A 156 4.06 3.51 -0.26
C SER A 156 5.35 4.19 -0.68
N ILE A 157 5.43 4.55 -1.96
CA ILE A 157 6.54 5.32 -2.53
C ILE A 157 6.07 6.74 -2.81
N ASN A 158 6.61 7.69 -2.06
CA ASN A 158 6.29 9.11 -2.16
C ASN A 158 7.41 9.83 -2.93
N VAL A 159 7.06 10.39 -4.09
CA VAL A 159 7.99 11.13 -4.95
C VAL A 159 7.65 12.61 -4.90
N TYR A 160 8.58 13.39 -4.38
CA TYR A 160 8.52 14.85 -4.36
C TYR A 160 9.37 15.39 -5.49
N GLN A 161 8.76 16.15 -6.38
CA GLN A 161 9.44 16.77 -7.51
C GLN A 161 9.52 18.27 -7.28
N TYR A 162 10.64 18.86 -7.65
CA TYR A 162 10.82 20.30 -7.67
C TYR A 162 11.72 20.73 -8.81
N LYS A 163 11.36 21.83 -9.44
CA LYS A 163 12.11 22.55 -10.46
C LYS A 163 12.14 24.02 -10.06
N VAL A 164 13.32 24.62 -10.12
CA VAL A 164 13.43 26.07 -10.01
C VAL A 164 13.09 26.65 -11.37
N ASP A 165 12.02 27.43 -11.45
CA ASP A 165 11.71 28.15 -12.68
C ASP A 165 12.60 29.40 -12.77
N HIS A 166 13.31 29.54 -13.89
CA HIS A 166 14.21 30.66 -14.13
C HIS A 166 13.53 31.79 -14.91
N THR A 167 12.28 31.60 -15.36
CA THR A 167 11.54 32.59 -16.16
C THR A 167 10.52 33.42 -15.37
N ASP A 168 10.03 32.93 -14.23
CA ASP A 168 9.09 33.63 -13.34
C ASP A 168 9.64 33.64 -11.89
N GLU A 169 10.30 34.74 -11.50
CA GLU A 169 10.63 35.11 -10.10
C GLU A 169 11.15 33.99 -9.16
N GLY A 170 11.88 33.00 -9.68
CA GLY A 170 12.42 31.90 -8.86
C GLY A 170 11.35 30.97 -8.25
N LYS A 171 10.14 30.95 -8.82
CA LYS A 171 9.01 30.17 -8.30
C LYS A 171 9.33 28.68 -8.40
N LEU A 172 9.20 27.97 -7.27
CA LEU A 172 9.46 26.54 -7.19
C LEU A 172 8.26 25.77 -7.74
N VAL A 173 8.37 25.25 -8.97
CA VAL A 173 7.33 24.40 -9.57
C VAL A 173 7.57 22.98 -9.10
N GLY A 174 6.65 22.44 -8.30
CA GLY A 174 6.80 21.14 -7.68
C GLY A 174 5.48 20.44 -7.37
N GLY A 175 5.57 19.19 -6.95
CA GLY A 175 4.41 18.39 -6.59
C GLY A 175 4.80 17.09 -5.91
N ARG A 176 3.85 16.51 -5.16
CA ARG A 176 3.96 15.18 -4.55
C ARG A 176 3.12 14.21 -5.36
N SER A 177 3.68 13.05 -5.68
CA SER A 177 2.95 11.90 -6.20
C SER A 177 3.25 10.67 -5.38
N ARG A 178 2.25 9.81 -5.18
CA ARG A 178 2.31 8.61 -4.35
C ARG A 178 2.00 7.37 -5.18
N LEU A 179 2.77 6.32 -4.97
CA LEU A 179 2.45 4.97 -5.46
C LEU A 179 2.22 4.08 -4.25
N HIS A 180 0.97 3.67 -4.04
CA HIS A 180 0.61 2.69 -3.03
C HIS A 180 0.65 1.28 -3.63
N LEU A 181 1.38 0.37 -3.00
CA LEU A 181 1.49 -1.04 -3.36
C LEU A 181 0.90 -1.83 -2.20
N VAL A 182 -0.34 -2.30 -2.36
CA VAL A 182 -1.12 -2.95 -1.31
C VAL A 182 -1.20 -4.45 -1.60
N ASP A 183 -0.66 -5.22 -0.67
CA ASP A 183 -0.80 -6.67 -0.65
C ASP A 183 -1.89 -7.08 0.34
N LEU A 184 -3.02 -7.56 -0.18
CA LEU A 184 -4.12 -8.00 0.67
C LEU A 184 -3.96 -9.48 1.02
N GLY A 185 -3.90 -9.76 2.32
CA GLY A 185 -4.17 -11.08 2.84
C GLY A 185 -5.51 -11.62 2.34
N THR A 186 -5.65 -12.95 2.34
CA THR A 186 -6.80 -13.65 1.80
C THR A 186 -8.09 -13.41 2.57
N GLY A 187 -8.03 -12.82 3.77
CA GLY A 187 -9.19 -12.44 4.55
C GLY A 187 -10.07 -13.65 4.88
N GLU A 188 -9.73 -14.35 5.96
CA GLU A 188 -10.56 -15.41 6.51
C GLU A 188 -11.33 -14.89 7.71
N LYS A 189 -12.65 -15.08 7.67
CA LYS A 189 -13.51 -14.71 8.80
C LYS A 189 -13.10 -15.57 9.99
N CYS A 190 -12.62 -14.93 11.06
CA CYS A 190 -12.35 -15.62 12.30
C CYS A 190 -13.65 -16.23 12.82
N THR A 191 -13.61 -17.50 13.24
CA THR A 191 -14.75 -18.19 13.85
C THR A 191 -14.97 -17.76 15.30
N LYS A 192 -14.04 -16.99 15.87
CA LYS A 192 -14.11 -16.47 17.23
C LYS A 192 -14.88 -15.14 17.25
N PRO A 193 -15.86 -14.96 18.15
CA PRO A 193 -16.79 -13.83 18.15
C PRO A 193 -16.15 -12.46 18.44
N ASP A 194 -14.87 -12.43 18.84
CA ASP A 194 -14.18 -11.24 19.33
C ASP A 194 -13.00 -10.81 18.45
N ARG A 195 -12.89 -11.36 17.23
CA ARG A 195 -11.81 -11.03 16.29
C ARG A 195 -12.34 -10.22 15.12
N ALA A 196 -11.79 -9.02 14.95
CA ALA A 196 -12.02 -8.21 13.77
C ALA A 196 -11.17 -8.78 12.62
N SER A 197 -11.80 -9.44 11.65
CA SER A 197 -11.17 -9.76 10.37
C SER A 197 -12.20 -9.69 9.25
N LEU A 198 -11.82 -9.06 8.14
CA LEU A 198 -12.67 -9.00 6.95
C LEU A 198 -12.42 -10.22 6.06
N SER A 199 -13.50 -10.91 5.72
CA SER A 199 -13.45 -11.97 4.70
C SER A 199 -13.13 -11.39 3.31
N LEU A 200 -12.52 -12.15 2.40
CA LEU A 200 -12.24 -11.71 1.02
C LEU A 200 -13.45 -11.05 0.33
N PRO A 201 -14.69 -11.59 0.41
CA PRO A 201 -15.85 -10.93 -0.20
C PRO A 201 -16.22 -9.60 0.47
N ALA A 202 -16.02 -9.49 1.79
CA ALA A 202 -16.24 -8.24 2.52
C ALA A 202 -15.23 -7.16 2.08
N ILE A 203 -13.95 -7.52 1.97
CA ILE A 203 -12.89 -6.65 1.43
C ILE A 203 -13.24 -6.21 0.01
N GLY A 204 -13.68 -7.15 -0.84
CA GLY A 204 -14.11 -6.85 -2.20
C GLY A 204 -15.29 -5.88 -2.27
N ASN A 205 -16.27 -6.01 -1.37
CA ASN A 205 -17.38 -5.07 -1.27
C ASN A 205 -16.91 -3.68 -0.81
N VAL A 206 -15.97 -3.59 0.15
CA VAL A 206 -15.35 -2.31 0.55
C VAL A 206 -14.68 -1.64 -0.66
N LEU A 207 -13.87 -2.38 -1.43
CA LEU A 207 -13.23 -1.86 -2.65
C LEU A 207 -14.26 -1.35 -3.67
N VAL A 208 -15.32 -2.12 -3.94
CA VAL A 208 -16.41 -1.72 -4.84
C VAL A 208 -17.05 -0.42 -4.37
N THR A 209 -17.40 -0.31 -3.09
CA THR A 209 -18.07 0.86 -2.51
C THR A 209 -17.16 2.09 -2.53
N LEU A 210 -15.88 1.94 -2.18
CA LEU A 210 -14.87 3.01 -2.27
C LEU A 210 -14.73 3.53 -3.70
N LEU A 211 -14.62 2.62 -4.68
CA LEU A 211 -14.47 2.98 -6.08
C LEU A 211 -15.74 3.61 -6.67
N GLN A 212 -16.92 3.29 -6.16
CA GLN A 212 -18.15 3.99 -6.50
C GLN A 212 -18.17 5.42 -5.97
N GLY A 213 -17.44 5.72 -4.89
CA GLY A 213 -17.44 7.02 -4.23
C GLY A 213 -18.62 7.19 -3.26
N GLN A 214 -19.14 6.08 -2.73
CA GLN A 214 -20.23 6.10 -1.76
C GLN A 214 -19.74 6.65 -0.41
N ARG A 215 -20.60 7.38 0.30
CA ARG A 215 -20.27 7.95 1.62
C ARG A 215 -20.27 6.91 2.73
N TYR A 216 -21.18 5.93 2.66
CA TYR A 216 -21.30 4.87 3.65
C TYR A 216 -20.47 3.66 3.23
N LEU A 217 -19.48 3.30 4.04
CA LEU A 217 -18.59 2.17 3.80
C LEU A 217 -19.02 0.94 4.61
N PRO A 218 -19.06 -0.26 4.00
CA PRO A 218 -19.13 -1.51 4.75
C PRO A 218 -17.96 -1.59 5.72
N SER A 219 -18.18 -2.17 6.90
CA SER A 219 -17.12 -2.36 7.91
C SER A 219 -16.29 -1.11 8.18
N ARG A 220 -16.93 0.07 8.27
CA ARG A 220 -16.24 1.35 8.44
C ARG A 220 -15.30 1.41 9.66
N ASP A 221 -15.59 0.61 10.68
CA ASP A 221 -14.83 0.57 11.93
C ASP A 221 -13.56 -0.31 11.80
N SER A 222 -13.39 -0.98 10.66
CA SER A 222 -12.19 -1.77 10.34
C SER A 222 -11.02 -0.88 9.94
N ASN A 223 -9.86 -1.15 10.54
CA ASN A 223 -8.61 -0.48 10.19
C ASN A 223 -8.18 -0.76 8.75
N LEU A 224 -8.51 -1.93 8.19
CA LEU A 224 -8.29 -2.23 6.79
C LEU A 224 -9.13 -1.32 5.89
N THR A 225 -10.40 -1.07 6.25
CA THR A 225 -11.27 -0.16 5.50
C THR A 225 -10.72 1.27 5.52
N SER A 226 -10.20 1.72 6.66
CA SER A 226 -9.52 3.02 6.79
C SER A 226 -8.25 3.11 5.94
N LEU A 227 -7.41 2.07 5.95
CA LEU A 227 -6.20 1.97 5.12
C LEU A 227 -6.53 2.03 3.61
N LEU A 228 -7.57 1.30 3.18
CA LEU A 228 -8.02 1.28 1.80
C LEU A 228 -8.63 2.62 1.38
N LYS A 229 -9.39 3.27 2.27
CA LYS A 229 -9.94 4.61 2.03
C LYS A 229 -8.81 5.63 1.84
N ASP A 230 -7.79 5.64 2.69
CA ASP A 230 -6.63 6.52 2.53
C ASP A 230 -5.90 6.27 1.19
N SER A 231 -5.77 5.00 0.81
CA SER A 231 -5.04 4.62 -0.41
C SER A 231 -5.80 4.90 -1.71
N LEU A 232 -7.15 4.92 -1.68
CA LEU A 232 -8.00 4.96 -2.88
C LEU A 232 -8.90 6.19 -3.00
N SER A 233 -9.31 6.81 -1.89
CA SER A 233 -10.27 7.92 -1.88
C SER A 233 -9.62 9.29 -1.99
N THR A 234 -8.33 9.36 -2.30
CA THR A 234 -7.64 10.64 -2.50
C THR A 234 -7.98 11.20 -3.88
N VAL A 235 -8.30 12.50 -3.94
CA VAL A 235 -8.67 13.20 -5.19
C VAL A 235 -7.57 13.11 -6.25
N SER A 236 -6.32 12.92 -5.81
CA SER A 236 -5.13 12.76 -6.64
C SER A 236 -4.93 11.35 -7.20
N CYS A 237 -5.63 10.33 -6.69
CA CYS A 237 -5.47 8.93 -7.14
C CYS A 237 -6.25 8.68 -8.42
N LYS A 238 -5.57 8.82 -9.56
CA LYS A 238 -6.18 8.68 -10.89
C LYS A 238 -6.12 7.26 -11.44
N SER A 239 -5.13 6.48 -11.02
CA SER A 239 -4.90 5.13 -11.54
C SER A 239 -4.94 4.10 -10.43
N ILE A 240 -5.78 3.09 -10.60
CA ILE A 240 -5.95 1.99 -9.63
C ILE A 240 -5.86 0.68 -10.42
N TYR A 241 -4.91 -0.15 -10.07
CA TYR A 241 -4.65 -1.44 -10.70
C TYR A 241 -5.01 -2.53 -9.70
N LEU A 242 -5.86 -3.46 -10.13
CA LEU A 242 -6.24 -4.63 -9.33
C LEU A 242 -5.67 -5.86 -10.01
N LEU A 243 -4.84 -6.59 -9.28
CA LEU A 243 -4.27 -7.87 -9.69
C LEU A 243 -5.04 -8.96 -8.99
N ALA A 244 -5.92 -9.61 -9.76
CA ALA A 244 -6.73 -10.69 -9.27
C ALA A 244 -6.03 -12.03 -9.53
N SER A 245 -5.88 -12.85 -8.49
CA SER A 245 -5.33 -14.20 -8.61
C SER A 245 -6.41 -15.22 -8.24
N VAL A 246 -6.55 -16.27 -9.05
CA VAL A 246 -7.56 -17.32 -8.89
C VAL A 246 -6.94 -18.69 -9.07
N LEU A 247 -7.41 -19.68 -8.29
CA LEU A 247 -6.94 -21.06 -8.40
C LEU A 247 -7.73 -21.84 -9.46
N GLN A 248 -7.01 -22.60 -10.28
CA GLN A 248 -7.58 -23.56 -11.24
C GLN A 248 -7.78 -24.94 -10.58
N ASN A 249 -8.46 -24.97 -9.43
CA ASN A 249 -8.82 -26.21 -8.74
C ASN A 249 -10.35 -26.21 -8.45
N PRO A 250 -11.10 -27.25 -8.85
CA PRO A 250 -12.53 -27.37 -8.57
C PRO A 250 -12.93 -27.21 -7.10
N GLU A 251 -12.05 -27.57 -6.15
CA GLU A 251 -12.30 -27.43 -4.71
C GLU A 251 -12.50 -25.97 -4.29
N PHE A 252 -11.93 -25.01 -5.03
CA PHE A 252 -12.01 -23.57 -4.75
C PHE A 252 -12.92 -22.84 -5.74
N TYR A 253 -13.86 -23.56 -6.37
CA TYR A 253 -14.74 -22.99 -7.40
C TYR A 253 -15.52 -21.77 -6.88
N MET A 254 -16.05 -21.83 -5.66
CA MET A 254 -16.86 -20.76 -5.09
C MET A 254 -16.03 -19.50 -4.81
N GLU A 255 -14.81 -19.66 -4.31
CA GLU A 255 -13.86 -18.58 -4.05
C GLU A 255 -13.38 -17.92 -5.33
N THR A 256 -13.09 -18.73 -6.36
CA THR A 256 -12.75 -18.25 -7.71
C THR A 256 -13.91 -17.47 -8.31
N LEU A 257 -15.14 -18.00 -8.24
CA LEU A 257 -16.34 -17.32 -8.74
C LEU A 257 -16.56 -15.98 -8.03
N ASN A 258 -16.47 -15.96 -6.70
CA ASN A 258 -16.59 -14.73 -5.90
C ASN A 258 -15.55 -13.67 -6.29
N THR A 259 -14.29 -14.08 -6.46
CA THR A 259 -13.20 -13.20 -6.88
C THR A 259 -13.49 -12.58 -8.25
N ILE A 260 -13.87 -13.40 -9.23
CA ILE A 260 -14.21 -12.96 -10.59
C ILE A 260 -15.41 -12.00 -10.57
N GLN A 261 -16.46 -12.30 -9.80
CA GLN A 261 -17.63 -11.44 -9.69
C GLN A 261 -17.29 -10.06 -9.13
N ILE A 262 -16.47 -10.00 -8.07
CA ILE A 262 -16.01 -8.75 -7.47
C ILE A 262 -15.18 -7.94 -8.47
N VAL A 263 -14.21 -8.58 -9.13
CA VAL A 263 -13.36 -7.94 -10.15
C VAL A 263 -14.20 -7.42 -11.32
N SER A 264 -15.20 -8.18 -11.76
CA SER A 264 -16.14 -7.77 -12.81
C SER A 264 -16.95 -6.53 -12.41
N ARG A 265 -17.40 -6.45 -11.15
CA ARG A 265 -18.09 -5.25 -10.62
C ARG A 265 -17.15 -4.03 -10.61
N ILE A 266 -15.93 -4.19 -10.14
CA ILE A 266 -14.90 -3.14 -10.11
C ILE A 266 -14.61 -2.63 -11.54
N TYR A 267 -14.46 -3.55 -12.49
CA TYR A 267 -14.22 -3.23 -13.88
C TYR A 267 -15.36 -2.38 -14.50
N LYS A 268 -16.62 -2.75 -14.22
CA LYS A 268 -17.79 -1.99 -14.70
C LYS A 268 -17.84 -0.56 -14.17
N ILE A 269 -17.49 -0.34 -12.89
CA ILE A 269 -17.46 1.00 -12.28
C ILE A 269 -16.48 1.91 -13.00
N LYS A 270 -15.28 1.42 -13.30
CA LYS A 270 -14.28 2.21 -14.03
C LYS A 270 -14.73 2.55 -15.45
N ARG A 271 -15.42 1.64 -16.13
CA ARG A 271 -15.99 1.92 -17.47
C ARG A 271 -17.01 3.05 -17.43
N ILE A 272 -17.89 3.10 -16.42
CA ILE A 272 -18.92 4.14 -16.30
C ILE A 272 -18.29 5.51 -15.99
N LYS A 273 -17.20 5.56 -15.22
CA LYS A 273 -16.48 6.81 -14.92
C LYS A 273 -15.57 7.30 -16.06
N LYS A 274 -15.42 6.54 -17.15
CA LYS A 274 -14.55 6.87 -18.28
C LYS A 274 -15.27 7.67 -19.36
N SER A 275 -15.20 9.00 -19.27
CA SER A 275 -15.23 9.85 -20.45
C SER A 275 -13.82 10.21 -20.98
N LYS A 276 -12.72 9.75 -20.36
CA LYS A 276 -11.31 9.87 -20.82
C LYS A 276 -10.39 9.18 -19.81
N VAL A 277 -9.77 8.02 -20.13
CA VAL A 277 -8.47 7.49 -19.65
C VAL A 277 -8.36 5.99 -20.01
N ARG A 278 -7.17 5.55 -20.44
CA ARG A 278 -6.83 4.24 -21.00
C ARG A 278 -6.96 3.07 -20.00
N ASP A 279 -7.39 1.92 -20.48
CA ASP A 279 -7.51 0.64 -19.75
C ASP A 279 -6.16 -0.02 -19.58
N ASN A 280 -5.87 -0.59 -18.41
CA ASN A 280 -4.90 -1.66 -18.20
C ASN A 280 -5.27 -2.37 -16.89
N PHE A 281 -5.97 -3.50 -16.99
CA PHE A 281 -6.11 -4.47 -15.90
C PHE A 281 -5.45 -5.76 -16.37
N ILE A 282 -4.59 -6.33 -15.53
CA ILE A 282 -3.98 -7.64 -15.77
C ILE A 282 -4.64 -8.60 -14.79
N ILE A 283 -5.50 -9.48 -15.30
CA ILE A 283 -5.92 -10.68 -14.58
C ILE A 283 -4.83 -11.71 -14.86
N THR A 284 -4.13 -12.16 -13.83
CA THR A 284 -3.15 -13.24 -13.95
C THR A 284 -3.83 -14.51 -13.45
N MET A 285 -4.00 -15.48 -14.35
CA MET A 285 -4.56 -16.81 -14.05
C MET A 285 -3.45 -17.86 -13.92
#